data_AF-J9Z4G7-F1
#
_entry.id   AF-J9Z4G7-F1
#
_cell.length_a   1.000
_cell.length_b   1.000
_cell.length_c   1.000
_cell.angle_alpha   90.00
_cell.angle_beta   90.00
_cell.angle_gamma   90.00
#
_symmetry.space_group_name_H-M   'P 1'
#
loop_
_entity.id
_entity.type
_entity.pdbx_description
1 polymer ?
#
loop_
_entity_poly.entity_id
_entity_poly.type
_entity_poly.pdbx_seq_one_letter_code
_entity_poly.pdbx_strand_id
1 'polypeptide(L)'
;SVMVKYDGTVRNQVEQLVQLRYGEDGLDACHVEFQAMPTLKPSNRAFEKKFRFDVSNERQLKKCITEDVVRELLSDAQSLSEIEQEWEQLKEDRDALRQIFPTGDSKIVLPCNLQR
;
A
#
# COMPACT_ATOMS: atom_id res chain seq x y z
N SER A 1 34.56 5.88 11.88
CA SER A 1 33.23 5.63 12.49
C SER A 1 32.13 6.16 11.60
N VAL A 2 30.95 5.51 11.56
CA VAL A 2 29.76 5.90 10.78
C VAL A 2 28.59 6.05 11.75
N MET A 3 27.80 7.10 11.61
CA MET A 3 26.64 7.35 12.48
C MET A 3 25.50 8.05 11.74
N VAL A 4 24.28 7.86 12.24
CA VAL A 4 23.10 8.62 11.82
C VAL A 4 23.15 10.00 12.49
N LYS A 5 22.95 11.06 11.70
CA LYS A 5 22.93 12.45 12.15
C LYS A 5 21.49 12.90 12.39
N TYR A 6 21.30 14.00 13.12
CA TYR A 6 19.96 14.53 13.44
C TYR A 6 19.14 14.97 12.21
N ASP A 7 19.78 15.20 11.07
CA ASP A 7 19.12 15.48 9.79
C ASP A 7 18.63 14.20 9.07
N GLY A 8 18.82 13.02 9.67
CA GLY A 8 18.44 11.72 9.10
C GLY A 8 19.48 11.13 8.14
N THR A 9 20.56 11.86 7.83
CA THR A 9 21.63 11.38 6.95
C THR A 9 22.59 10.46 7.69
N VAL A 10 23.26 9.57 6.95
CA VAL A 10 24.32 8.71 7.48
C VAL A 10 25.66 9.26 7.02
N ARG A 11 26.53 9.60 7.97
CA ARG A 11 27.84 10.23 7.67
C ARG A 11 28.98 9.55 8.40
N ASN A 12 30.18 9.64 7.83
CA ASN A 12 31.40 9.19 8.47
C ASN A 12 32.00 10.27 9.40
N GLN A 13 33.13 9.95 10.05
CA GLN A 13 33.83 10.85 10.98
C GLN A 13 34.39 12.14 10.34
N VAL A 14 34.50 12.21 9.01
CA VAL A 14 34.96 13.39 8.26
C VAL A 14 33.77 14.11 7.62
N GLU A 15 32.54 13.85 8.11
CA GLU A 15 31.27 14.43 7.64
C GLU A 15 30.94 14.16 6.16
N GLN A 16 31.56 13.14 5.56
CA GLN A 16 31.20 12.70 4.21
C GLN A 16 29.90 11.90 4.25
N LEU A 17 29.01 12.22 3.31
CA LEU A 17 27.70 11.58 3.14
C LEU A 17 27.86 10.14 2.62
N VAL A 18 27.23 9.19 3.32
CA VAL A 18 27.17 7.77 2.92
C VAL A 18 25.79 7.42 2.39
N GLN A 19 24.73 7.80 3.13
CA GLN A 19 23.35 7.61 2.72
C GLN A 19 22.56 8.90 2.97
N LEU A 20 21.66 9.25 2.04
CA LEU A 20 20.72 10.35 2.21
C LEU A 20 19.74 10.09 3.36
N ARG A 21 19.37 8.83 3.56
CA ARG A 21 18.51 8.39 4.64
C ARG A 21 18.93 6.98 5.07
N TYR A 22 18.98 6.73 6.38
CA TYR A 22 19.37 5.42 6.92
C TYR A 22 18.51 4.30 6.33
N GLY A 23 19.11 3.31 5.68
CA GLY A 23 18.35 2.21 5.07
C GLY A 23 17.38 2.64 3.96
N GLU A 24 17.60 3.81 3.35
CA GLU A 24 16.75 4.44 2.31
C GLU A 24 15.36 4.90 2.79
N ASP A 25 14.83 4.35 3.89
CA ASP A 25 13.52 4.67 4.48
C ASP A 25 13.60 5.45 5.81
N GLY A 26 14.75 5.43 6.47
CA GLY A 26 15.03 6.08 7.75
C GLY A 26 14.43 5.35 8.95
N LEU A 27 14.13 4.07 8.82
CA LEU A 27 13.48 3.27 9.85
C LEU A 27 14.49 2.46 10.65
N ASP A 28 14.18 2.22 11.93
CA ASP A 28 14.98 1.34 12.78
C ASP A 28 14.67 -0.13 12.47
N ALA A 29 15.72 -0.93 12.28
CA ALA A 29 15.65 -2.35 11.96
C ALA A 29 14.97 -3.19 13.06
N CYS A 30 14.89 -2.70 14.30
CA CYS A 30 14.15 -3.37 15.38
C CYS A 30 12.63 -3.22 15.27
N HIS A 31 12.14 -2.29 14.44
CA HIS A 31 10.72 -1.94 14.34
C HIS A 31 10.07 -2.39 13.01
N VAL A 32 10.73 -3.30 12.30
CA VAL A 32 10.23 -3.88 11.05
C VAL A 32 9.91 -5.37 11.20
N GLU A 33 8.87 -5.82 10.51
CA GLU A 33 8.41 -7.21 10.54
C GLU A 33 8.19 -7.74 9.12
N PHE A 34 8.18 -9.06 8.96
CA PHE A 34 7.80 -9.68 7.69
C PHE A 34 6.29 -9.54 7.45
N GLN A 35 5.94 -8.93 6.32
CA GLN A 35 4.57 -8.71 5.88
C GLN A 35 4.38 -9.23 4.45
N ALA A 36 3.14 -9.60 4.11
CA ALA A 36 2.80 -10.08 2.77
C ALA A 36 2.03 -9.02 1.99
N MET A 37 2.56 -8.58 0.85
CA MET A 37 1.88 -7.64 -0.05
C MET A 37 0.72 -8.34 -0.78
N PRO A 38 -0.55 -7.96 -0.52
CA PRO A 38 -1.69 -8.71 -1.02
C PRO A 38 -2.01 -8.42 -2.50
N THR A 39 -1.46 -7.35 -3.07
CA THR A 39 -1.70 -6.90 -4.46
C THR A 39 -0.78 -7.56 -5.49
N LEU A 40 0.40 -8.04 -5.07
CA LEU A 40 1.48 -8.48 -5.98
C LEU A 40 1.19 -9.82 -6.68
N LYS A 41 0.87 -10.86 -5.89
CA LYS A 41 0.72 -12.26 -6.36
C LYS A 41 -0.57 -12.57 -7.13
N PRO A 42 -1.76 -12.01 -6.83
CA PRO A 42 -2.99 -12.41 -7.49
C PRO A 42 -2.96 -12.21 -9.02
N SER A 43 -3.64 -13.09 -9.75
CA SER A 43 -3.94 -12.87 -11.18
C SER A 43 -4.84 -11.64 -11.36
N ASN A 44 -4.89 -11.07 -12.58
CA ASN A 44 -5.70 -9.87 -12.83
C ASN A 44 -7.17 -10.06 -12.41
N ARG A 45 -7.75 -11.23 -12.74
CA ARG A 45 -9.13 -11.57 -12.35
C ARG A 45 -9.30 -11.71 -10.83
N ALA A 46 -8.32 -12.32 -10.15
CA ALA A 46 -8.39 -12.48 -8.69
C ALA A 46 -8.18 -11.16 -7.95
N PHE A 47 -7.34 -10.27 -8.50
CA PHE A 47 -7.12 -8.92 -8.02
C PHE A 47 -8.39 -8.09 -8.13
N GLU A 48 -8.99 -8.02 -9.33
CA GLU A 48 -10.25 -7.31 -9.55
C GLU A 48 -11.36 -7.80 -8.62
N LYS A 49 -11.54 -9.12 -8.52
CA LYS A 49 -12.56 -9.68 -7.62
C LYS A 49 -12.37 -9.30 -6.14
N LYS A 50 -11.13 -9.07 -5.71
CA LYS A 50 -10.80 -8.83 -4.29
C LYS A 50 -10.76 -7.34 -3.93
N PHE A 51 -10.32 -6.49 -4.85
CA PHE A 51 -10.03 -5.08 -4.58
C PHE A 51 -10.96 -4.12 -5.30
N ARG A 52 -11.62 -4.51 -6.40
CA ARG A 52 -12.59 -3.65 -7.08
C ARG A 52 -13.89 -3.62 -6.29
N PHE A 53 -14.30 -2.42 -5.88
CA PHE A 53 -15.55 -2.22 -5.17
C PHE A 53 -16.70 -1.97 -6.17
N ASP A 54 -17.57 -2.96 -6.35
CA ASP A 54 -18.69 -2.88 -7.28
C ASP A 54 -19.94 -2.31 -6.60
N VAL A 55 -20.16 -1.00 -6.82
CA VAL A 55 -21.31 -0.27 -6.25
C VAL A 55 -22.64 -0.66 -6.92
N SER A 56 -22.60 -1.28 -8.10
CA SER A 56 -23.84 -1.65 -8.84
C SER A 56 -24.56 -2.84 -8.21
N ASN A 57 -23.88 -3.63 -7.38
CA ASN A 57 -24.44 -4.84 -6.78
C ASN A 57 -25.02 -4.57 -5.38
N GLU A 58 -26.16 -3.86 -5.35
CA GLU A 58 -26.85 -3.52 -4.09
C GLU A 58 -27.07 -4.72 -3.15
N ARG A 59 -27.37 -5.90 -3.71
CA ARG A 59 -27.63 -7.10 -2.91
C ARG A 59 -26.40 -7.58 -2.14
N GLN A 60 -25.19 -7.36 -2.68
CA GLN A 60 -23.95 -7.67 -1.96
C GLN A 60 -23.62 -6.57 -0.95
N LEU A 61 -23.81 -5.30 -1.32
CA LEU A 61 -23.53 -4.16 -0.43
C LEU A 61 -24.38 -4.19 0.85
N LYS A 62 -25.68 -4.47 0.72
CA LYS A 62 -26.61 -4.57 1.87
C LYS A 62 -26.28 -5.71 2.84
N LYS A 63 -25.35 -6.62 2.52
CA LYS A 63 -24.85 -7.64 3.46
C LYS A 63 -23.76 -7.13 4.38
N CYS A 64 -23.01 -6.11 3.95
CA CYS A 64 -21.82 -5.63 4.64
C CYS A 64 -22.02 -4.20 5.18
N ILE A 65 -22.89 -3.41 4.55
CA ILE A 65 -23.10 -1.99 4.83
C ILE A 65 -24.60 -1.75 5.09
N THR A 66 -24.90 -0.82 5.99
CA THR A 66 -26.27 -0.38 6.28
C THR A 66 -26.95 0.26 5.07
N GLU A 67 -28.25 0.06 4.93
CA GLU A 67 -28.99 0.49 3.74
C GLU A 67 -28.95 2.00 3.49
N ASP A 68 -28.93 2.81 4.54
CA ASP A 68 -28.87 4.28 4.42
C ASP A 68 -27.57 4.74 3.74
N VAL A 69 -26.43 4.16 4.14
CA VAL A 69 -25.11 4.47 3.56
C VAL A 69 -25.02 3.99 2.10
N VAL A 70 -25.64 2.87 1.76
CA VAL A 70 -25.68 2.39 0.37
C VAL A 70 -26.47 3.36 -0.52
N ARG A 71 -27.58 3.91 -0.02
CA ARG A 71 -28.35 4.92 -0.77
C ARG A 71 -27.56 6.21 -0.93
N GLU A 72 -26.86 6.65 0.11
CA GLU A 72 -25.99 7.83 0.06
C GLU A 72 -24.89 7.66 -0.99
N LEU A 73 -24.16 6.53 -0.93
CA LEU A 73 -23.11 6.16 -1.89
C LEU A 73 -23.59 6.15 -3.35
N LEU A 74 -24.80 5.65 -3.60
CA LEU A 74 -25.39 5.60 -4.94
C LEU A 74 -25.91 6.96 -5.42
N SER A 75 -26.31 7.82 -4.48
CA SER A 75 -26.82 9.17 -4.79
C SER A 75 -25.70 10.18 -5.03
N ASP A 76 -24.53 9.96 -4.44
CA ASP A 76 -23.41 10.87 -4.53
C ASP A 76 -22.44 10.49 -5.66
N ALA A 77 -22.39 11.35 -6.68
CA ALA A 77 -21.48 11.19 -7.81
C ALA A 77 -20.01 11.39 -7.42
N GLN A 78 -19.70 12.14 -6.34
CA GLN A 78 -18.33 12.34 -5.88
C GLN A 78 -17.76 11.05 -5.31
N SER A 79 -18.49 10.40 -4.40
CA SER A 79 -18.13 9.10 -3.84
C SER A 79 -17.88 8.05 -4.93
N LEU A 80 -18.72 7.98 -5.96
CA LEU A 80 -18.51 7.06 -7.10
C LEU A 80 -17.22 7.37 -7.86
N SER A 81 -16.89 8.65 -8.04
CA SER A 81 -15.65 9.06 -8.70
C SER A 81 -14.42 8.72 -7.85
N GLU A 82 -14.48 8.87 -6.54
CA GLU A 82 -13.37 8.55 -5.64
C GLU A 82 -13.07 7.05 -5.62
N ILE A 83 -14.11 6.20 -5.63
CA ILE A 83 -13.96 4.73 -5.72
C ILE A 83 -13.28 4.32 -7.03
N GLU A 84 -13.63 4.95 -8.15
CA GLU A 84 -12.97 4.66 -9.43
C GLU A 84 -11.50 5.14 -9.43
N GLN A 85 -11.22 6.30 -8.83
CA GLN A 85 -9.84 6.79 -8.66
C GLN A 85 -9.00 5.87 -7.77
N GLU A 86 -9.56 5.38 -6.67
CA GLU A 86 -8.91 4.38 -5.82
C GLU A 86 -8.55 3.12 -6.62
N TRP A 87 -9.48 2.63 -7.46
CA TRP A 87 -9.23 1.46 -8.30
C TRP A 87 -8.11 1.69 -9.32
N GLU A 88 -8.07 2.86 -9.96
CA GLU A 88 -6.96 3.22 -10.86
C GLU A 88 -5.62 3.27 -10.12
N GLN A 89 -5.56 3.92 -8.94
CA GLN A 89 -4.35 3.99 -8.13
C GLN A 89 -3.83 2.59 -7.76
N LEU A 90 -4.73 1.69 -7.34
CA LEU A 90 -4.36 0.31 -6.99
C LEU A 90 -3.78 -0.48 -8.17
N LYS A 91 -4.24 -0.20 -9.40
CA LYS A 91 -3.67 -0.81 -10.61
C LYS A 91 -2.28 -0.26 -10.91
N GLU A 92 -2.10 1.06 -10.85
CA GLU A 92 -0.80 1.72 -11.05
C GLU A 92 0.24 1.23 -10.04
N ASP A 93 -0.13 1.20 -8.75
CA ASP A 93 0.72 0.69 -7.68
C ASP A 93 1.13 -0.76 -7.90
N ARG A 94 0.18 -1.59 -8.35
CA ARG A 94 0.44 -3.00 -8.63
C ARG A 94 1.43 -3.18 -9.77
N ASP A 95 1.33 -2.38 -10.82
CA ASP A 95 2.26 -2.45 -11.96
C ASP A 95 3.65 -1.94 -11.56
N ALA A 96 3.73 -0.85 -10.79
CA ALA A 96 4.97 -0.36 -10.22
C ALA A 96 5.64 -1.40 -9.30
N LEU A 97 4.88 -2.02 -8.39
CA LEU A 97 5.39 -3.06 -7.49
C LEU A 97 5.94 -4.27 -8.25
N ARG A 98 5.34 -4.65 -9.38
CA ARG A 98 5.84 -5.75 -10.22
C ARG A 98 7.13 -5.41 -10.96
N GLN A 99 7.34 -4.13 -11.28
CA GLN A 99 8.61 -3.66 -11.83
C GLN A 99 9.71 -3.66 -10.77
N ILE A 100 9.39 -3.26 -9.54
CA ILE A 100 10.33 -3.24 -8.40
C ILE A 100 10.68 -4.67 -7.94
N PHE A 101 9.71 -5.58 -7.92
CA PHE A 101 9.87 -6.98 -7.46
C PHE A 101 9.64 -7.99 -8.60
N PRO A 102 10.59 -8.13 -9.55
CA PRO A 102 10.40 -8.97 -10.74
C PRO A 102 10.27 -10.47 -10.44
N THR A 103 10.76 -10.92 -9.28
CA THR A 103 10.65 -12.32 -8.84
C THR A 103 9.26 -12.69 -8.34
N GLY A 104 8.41 -11.69 -8.04
CA GLY A 104 7.06 -11.90 -7.54
C GLY A 104 6.98 -12.41 -6.08
N ASP A 105 8.05 -12.29 -5.31
CA ASP A 105 7.97 -12.58 -3.87
C ASP A 105 7.17 -11.49 -3.16
N SER A 106 6.12 -11.92 -2.46
CA SER A 106 5.22 -11.02 -1.73
C SER A 106 5.66 -10.78 -0.30
N LYS A 107 6.60 -11.57 0.22
CA LYS A 107 7.05 -11.45 1.60
C LYS A 107 8.15 -10.40 1.67
N ILE A 108 7.80 -9.24 2.22
CA ILE A 108 8.70 -8.09 2.36
C ILE A 108 8.82 -7.70 3.83
N VAL A 109 9.81 -6.86 4.13
CA VAL A 109 10.04 -6.34 5.48
C VAL A 109 9.52 -4.91 5.52
N LEU A 110 8.53 -4.65 6.37
CA LEU A 110 7.90 -3.34 6.52
C LEU A 110 7.65 -3.01 8.00
N PRO A 111 7.65 -1.72 8.38
CA PRO A 111 7.22 -1.30 9.71
C PRO A 111 5.72 -1.55 9.90
N CYS A 112 5.27 -1.53 11.16
CA CYS A 112 3.85 -1.54 11.54
C CYS A 112 3.03 -2.65 10.86
N ASN A 113 2.96 -3.81 11.51
CA ASN A 113 2.21 -4.95 10.99
C ASN A 113 0.70 -4.69 10.98
N LEU A 114 0.13 -4.50 9.78
CA LEU A 114 -1.28 -4.15 9.59
C LEU A 114 -2.26 -5.31 9.84
N GLN A 115 -1.76 -6.55 9.97
CA GLN A 115 -2.61 -7.74 10.18
C GLN A 115 -2.83 -8.09 11.65
N ARG A 116 -2.06 -7.48 12.57
CA ARG A 116 -2.16 -7.73 14.02
C ARG A 116 -3.39 -7.03 14.60
#